data_AF-A0A9E5X9R4-F1
#
_entry.id   AF-A0A9E5X9R4-F1
#
_cell.length_a   1.000
_cell.length_b   1.000
_cell.length_c   1.000
_cell.angle_alpha   90.00
_cell.angle_beta   90.00
_cell.angle_gamma   90.00
#
_symmetry.space_group_name_H-M   'P 1'
#
loop_
_entity.id
_entity.type
_entity.pdbx_description
1 polymer ?
#
loop_
_entity_poly.entity_id
_entity_poly.type
_entity_poly.pdbx_seq_one_letter_code
_entity_poly.pdbx_strand_id
1 'polypeptide(L)'
;MTDDAKSLDELLAELAEVQQRLLELSSDAFGERFELQKRQDVLREQTARFARDWDLDRSGEDLLTELASLRERLGQLDRQKIDVVTQGGAGTAAPAGDGWGAVQLNQAMGAAQGAGELHARIGRIKAILTDRGIDPDGE
;
A
#
# COMPACT_ATOMS: atom_id res chain seq x y z
N MET A 1 35.55 -4.44 2.56
CA MET A 1 34.53 -4.01 3.54
C MET A 1 33.31 -4.85 3.25
N THR A 2 33.06 -5.86 4.07
CA THR A 2 31.85 -6.68 4.00
C THR A 2 30.68 -5.80 4.41
N ASP A 3 29.85 -5.46 3.44
CA ASP A 3 28.53 -4.88 3.67
C ASP A 3 27.69 -6.06 4.18
N ASP A 4 27.67 -6.27 5.50
CA ASP A 4 26.80 -7.28 6.12
C ASP A 4 25.36 -6.79 5.92
N ALA A 5 24.79 -7.19 4.78
CA ALA A 5 23.40 -6.93 4.45
C ALA A 5 22.55 -7.58 5.54
N LYS A 6 21.91 -6.74 6.37
CA LYS A 6 20.99 -7.19 7.42
C LYS A 6 19.90 -8.06 6.81
N SER A 7 19.58 -9.15 7.49
CA SER A 7 18.47 -10.02 7.13
C SER A 7 17.12 -9.31 7.29
N LEU A 8 16.09 -9.83 6.61
CA LEU A 8 14.72 -9.30 6.73
C LEU A 8 14.24 -9.28 8.18
N ASP A 9 14.51 -10.33 8.95
CA ASP A 9 14.08 -10.44 10.34
C ASP A 9 14.76 -9.38 11.23
N GLU A 10 16.04 -9.10 10.99
CA GLU A 10 16.77 -8.02 11.69
C GLU A 10 16.22 -6.64 11.34
N LEU A 11 15.90 -6.40 10.06
CA LEU A 11 15.28 -5.14 9.62
C LEU A 11 13.89 -4.94 10.23
N LEU A 12 13.08 -6.00 10.29
CA LEU A 12 11.75 -5.96 10.91
C LEU A 12 11.85 -5.74 12.42
N ALA A 13 12.80 -6.38 13.10
CA ALA A 13 13.04 -6.17 14.52
C ALA A 13 13.45 -4.72 14.82
N GLU A 14 14.37 -4.15 14.04
CA GLU A 14 14.79 -2.75 14.19
C GLU A 14 13.65 -1.77 13.86
N LEU A 15 12.83 -2.07 12.86
CA LEU A 15 11.67 -1.24 12.51
C LEU A 15 10.65 -1.22 13.65
N ALA A 16 10.37 -2.37 14.26
CA ALA A 16 9.47 -2.49 15.40
C ALA A 16 10.02 -1.72 16.62
N GLU A 17 11.33 -1.81 16.88
CA GLU A 17 11.98 -1.06 17.96
C GLU A 17 11.89 0.46 17.73
N VAL A 18 12.16 0.94 16.52
CA VAL A 18 12.04 2.36 16.17
C VAL A 18 10.60 2.85 16.32
N GLN A 19 9.62 2.04 15.92
CA GLN A 19 8.20 2.36 16.11
C GLN A 19 7.83 2.47 17.60
N GLN A 20 8.29 1.53 18.42
CA GLN A 20 8.05 1.56 19.85
C GLN A 20 8.61 2.83 20.50
N ARG A 21 9.86 3.19 20.16
CA ARG A 21 10.49 4.43 20.66
C ARG A 21 9.75 5.69 20.20
N LEU A 22 9.27 5.73 18.96
CA LEU A 22 8.46 6.86 18.44
C LEU A 22 7.14 7.03 19.19
N LEU A 23 6.55 5.93 19.66
CA LEU A 23 5.31 5.93 20.45
C LEU A 23 5.55 6.37 21.90
N GLU A 24 6.69 5.99 22.48
CA GLU A 24 7.08 6.33 23.86
C GLU A 24 7.62 7.76 24.01
N LEU A 25 8.07 8.36 22.90
CA LEU A 25 8.60 9.73 22.89
C LEU A 25 7.55 10.75 23.26
N SER A 26 7.93 11.64 24.18
CA SER A 26 7.15 12.83 24.52
C SER A 26 6.97 13.74 23.30
N SER A 27 5.94 14.59 23.35
CA SER A 27 5.60 15.49 22.23
C SER A 27 6.59 16.63 22.02
N ASP A 28 7.39 16.96 23.04
CA ASP A 28 8.41 18.01 23.05
C ASP A 28 9.81 17.54 22.59
N ALA A 29 10.03 16.22 22.46
CA ALA A 29 11.26 15.63 21.97
C ALA A 29 11.36 15.62 20.43
N PHE A 30 11.22 16.79 19.80
CA PHE A 30 11.18 16.95 18.34
C PHE A 30 12.45 16.42 17.64
N GLY A 31 13.63 16.75 18.16
CA GLY A 31 14.91 16.34 17.56
C GLY A 31 15.08 14.82 17.51
N GLU A 32 14.75 14.14 18.60
CA GLU A 32 14.83 12.68 18.67
C GLU A 32 13.77 12.00 17.79
N ARG A 33 12.57 12.57 17.73
CA ARG A 33 11.51 12.12 16.82
C ARG A 33 11.95 12.21 15.36
N PHE A 34 12.58 13.30 14.95
CA PHE A 34 13.05 13.50 13.58
C PHE A 34 14.10 12.45 13.18
N GLU A 35 15.10 12.19 14.03
CA GLU A 35 16.13 11.19 13.76
C GLU A 35 15.55 9.77 13.69
N LEU A 36 14.60 9.43 14.57
CA LEU A 36 13.93 8.14 14.52
C LEU A 36 13.04 7.99 13.27
N GLN A 37 12.37 9.06 12.83
CA GLN A 37 11.61 9.04 11.57
C GLN A 37 12.52 8.81 10.37
N LYS A 38 13.65 9.51 10.30
CA LYS A 38 14.65 9.27 9.25
C LYS A 38 15.16 7.83 9.24
N ARG A 39 15.44 7.27 10.43
CA ARG A 39 15.84 5.87 10.56
C ARG A 39 14.72 4.90 10.13
N GLN A 40 13.48 5.21 10.49
CA GLN A 40 12.31 4.45 10.05
C GLN A 40 12.18 4.42 8.53
N ASP A 41 12.40 5.56 7.86
CA ASP A 41 12.32 5.64 6.40
C ASP A 41 13.40 4.80 5.71
N VAL A 42 14.64 4.83 6.22
CA VAL A 42 15.73 3.97 5.72
C VAL A 42 15.40 2.48 5.89
N LEU A 43 14.91 2.08 7.07
CA LEU A 43 14.53 0.69 7.35
C LEU A 43 13.36 0.23 6.46
N ARG A 44 12.39 1.10 6.20
CA ARG A 44 11.29 0.83 5.27
C ARG A 44 11.80 0.65 3.85
N GLU A 45 12.73 1.48 3.39
CA GLU A 45 13.32 1.34 2.06
C GLU A 45 14.09 0.01 1.93
N GLN A 46 14.87 -0.35 2.94
CA GLN A 46 15.60 -1.62 2.97
C GLN A 46 14.65 -2.83 2.98
N THR A 47 13.59 -2.79 3.78
CA THR A 47 12.56 -3.84 3.81
C THR A 47 11.81 -3.94 2.47
N ALA A 48 11.56 -2.81 1.80
CA ALA A 48 10.92 -2.79 0.49
C ALA A 48 11.78 -3.43 -0.60
N ARG A 49 13.12 -3.39 -0.47
CA ARG A 49 14.03 -4.11 -1.39
C ARG A 49 13.84 -5.62 -1.29
N PHE A 50 13.74 -6.18 -0.08
CA PHE A 50 13.45 -7.61 0.11
C PHE A 50 12.14 -8.04 -0.57
N ALA A 51 11.08 -7.23 -0.45
CA ALA A 51 9.81 -7.52 -1.13
C ALA A 51 9.94 -7.49 -2.66
N ARG A 52 10.76 -6.57 -3.19
CA ARG A 52 11.06 -6.50 -4.63
C ARG A 52 11.90 -7.68 -5.09
N ASP A 53 12.96 -8.02 -4.36
CA ASP A 53 13.86 -9.14 -4.69
C ASP A 53 13.09 -10.46 -4.67
N TRP A 54 12.21 -10.65 -3.68
CA TRP A 54 11.31 -11.79 -3.65
C TRP A 54 10.38 -11.86 -4.87
N ASP A 55 9.80 -10.74 -5.32
CA ASP A 55 9.00 -10.73 -6.55
C ASP A 55 9.86 -10.99 -7.81
N LEU A 56 11.12 -10.56 -7.80
CA LEU A 56 12.08 -10.83 -8.88
C LEU A 56 12.45 -12.32 -8.98
N ASP A 57 12.38 -13.07 -7.88
CA ASP A 57 12.63 -14.51 -7.85
C ASP A 57 11.39 -15.35 -8.23
N ARG A 58 10.20 -14.77 -8.21
CA ARG A 58 8.94 -15.46 -8.56
C ARG A 58 8.77 -15.66 -10.06
N SER A 59 8.07 -16.73 -10.43
CA SER A 59 7.75 -17.01 -11.83
C SER A 59 6.81 -15.94 -12.42
N GLY A 60 6.84 -15.78 -13.75
CA GLY A 60 5.90 -14.89 -14.44
C GLY A 60 4.43 -15.34 -14.27
N GLU A 61 4.18 -16.65 -14.21
CA GLU A 61 2.85 -17.22 -13.99
C GLU A 61 2.31 -16.86 -12.60
N ASP A 62 3.11 -17.03 -11.54
CA ASP A 62 2.71 -16.66 -10.17
C ASP A 62 2.37 -15.17 -10.06
N LEU A 63 3.13 -14.32 -10.74
CA LEU A 63 2.89 -12.88 -10.78
C LEU A 63 1.62 -12.54 -11.56
N LEU A 64 1.33 -13.21 -12.67
CA LEU A 64 0.08 -13.05 -13.44
C LEU A 64 -1.14 -13.52 -12.64
N THR A 65 -1.04 -14.66 -11.94
CA THR A 65 -2.11 -15.16 -11.06
C THR A 65 -2.39 -14.16 -9.92
N GLU A 66 -1.36 -13.63 -9.28
CA GLU A 66 -1.56 -12.60 -8.26
C GLU A 66 -2.17 -11.33 -8.85
N LEU A 67 -1.67 -10.88 -10.01
CA LEU A 67 -2.20 -9.70 -10.70
C LEU A 67 -3.70 -9.83 -11.00
N ALA A 68 -4.15 -11.01 -11.47
CA ALA A 68 -5.57 -11.29 -11.69
C ALA A 68 -6.37 -11.22 -10.38
N SER A 69 -5.87 -11.83 -9.30
CA SER A 69 -6.53 -11.79 -7.99
C SER A 69 -6.63 -10.36 -7.42
N LEU A 70 -5.59 -9.55 -7.58
CA LEU A 70 -5.59 -8.16 -7.13
C LEU A 70 -6.58 -7.30 -7.93
N ARG A 71 -6.65 -7.48 -9.26
CA ARG A 71 -7.65 -6.82 -10.11
C ARG A 71 -9.07 -7.20 -9.70
N GLU A 72 -9.31 -8.47 -9.39
CA GLU A 72 -10.62 -8.92 -8.92
C GLU A 72 -11.01 -8.26 -7.60
N ARG A 73 -10.09 -8.24 -6.62
CA ARG A 73 -10.32 -7.58 -5.31
C ARG A 73 -10.59 -6.09 -5.47
N LEU A 74 -9.85 -5.41 -6.34
CA LEU A 74 -10.09 -4.00 -6.64
C LEU A 74 -11.49 -3.78 -7.25
N GLY A 75 -11.89 -4.63 -8.20
CA GLY A 75 -13.24 -4.59 -8.76
C GLY A 75 -14.34 -4.91 -7.75
N GLN A 76 -14.07 -5.74 -6.74
CA GLN A 76 -14.99 -5.98 -5.63
C GLN A 76 -15.14 -4.74 -4.74
N LEU A 77 -14.05 -4.05 -4.41
CA LEU A 77 -14.09 -2.78 -3.66
C LEU A 77 -14.86 -1.70 -4.43
N ASP A 78 -14.65 -1.58 -5.74
CA ASP A 78 -15.38 -0.61 -6.57
C ASP A 78 -16.89 -0.91 -6.59
N ARG A 79 -17.29 -2.19 -6.66
CA ARG A 79 -18.70 -2.58 -6.56
C ARG A 79 -19.30 -2.27 -5.18
N GLN A 80 -18.57 -2.56 -4.10
CA GLN A 80 -19.02 -2.24 -2.74
C GLN A 80 -19.20 -0.73 -2.54
N LYS A 81 -18.29 0.07 -3.08
CA LYS A 81 -18.39 1.53 -3.07
C LYS A 81 -19.64 2.03 -3.81
N ILE A 82 -19.94 1.46 -4.99
CA ILE A 82 -21.16 1.80 -5.74
C ILE A 82 -22.39 1.44 -4.90
N ASP A 83 -22.45 0.25 -4.30
CA ASP A 83 -23.59 -0.19 -3.48
C ASP A 83 -23.83 0.75 -2.28
N VAL A 84 -22.78 1.14 -1.56
CA VAL A 84 -22.87 2.12 -0.46
C VAL A 84 -23.39 3.48 -0.95
N VAL A 85 -22.93 3.97 -2.10
CA VAL A 85 -23.41 5.24 -2.69
C VAL A 85 -24.87 5.13 -3.12
N THR A 86 -25.27 4.01 -3.74
CA THR A 86 -26.65 3.77 -4.19
C THR A 86 -27.61 3.64 -3.00
N GLN A 87 -27.22 2.94 -1.93
CA GLN A 87 -28.03 2.81 -0.71
C GLN A 87 -28.07 4.11 0.11
N GLY A 88 -26.96 4.85 0.19
CA GLY A 88 -26.91 6.17 0.83
C GLY A 88 -27.75 7.23 0.11
N GLY A 89 -27.90 7.11 -1.21
CA GLY A 89 -28.77 7.97 -2.02
C GLY A 89 -30.27 7.67 -1.90
N ALA A 90 -30.65 6.49 -1.39
CA ALA A 90 -32.04 6.07 -1.26
C ALA A 90 -32.65 6.33 0.14
N GLY A 91 -31.86 6.79 1.12
CA GLY A 91 -32.26 6.78 2.54
C GLY A 91 -32.42 8.12 3.23
N THR A 92 -31.71 9.19 2.82
CA THR A 92 -31.83 10.50 3.49
C THR A 92 -31.65 11.64 2.51
N ALA A 93 -32.66 12.52 2.45
CA ALA A 93 -32.55 13.81 1.79
C ALA A 93 -31.48 14.66 2.50
N ALA A 94 -30.24 14.62 2.03
CA ALA A 94 -29.27 15.67 2.28
C ALA A 94 -29.52 16.82 1.28
N PRO A 95 -29.51 18.09 1.73
CA PRO A 95 -29.79 19.22 0.85
C PRO A 95 -28.74 19.30 -0.25
N ALA A 96 -29.20 19.70 -1.44
CA ALA A 96 -28.39 19.93 -2.63
C ALA A 96 -27.17 20.81 -2.31
N GLY A 97 -26.02 20.17 -2.07
CA GLY A 97 -24.73 20.79 -1.84
C GLY A 97 -23.70 19.93 -2.56
N ASP A 98 -23.29 20.42 -3.73
CA ASP A 98 -22.23 19.97 -4.64
C ASP A 98 -21.67 18.55 -4.43
N GLY A 99 -21.77 17.73 -5.49
CA GLY A 99 -21.24 16.35 -5.56
C GLY A 99 -19.76 16.18 -5.16
N TRP A 100 -19.04 17.27 -4.92
CA TRP A 100 -17.75 17.33 -4.21
C TRP A 100 -17.75 16.57 -2.87
N GLY A 101 -18.81 16.66 -2.06
CA GLY A 101 -18.87 15.97 -0.77
C GLY A 101 -18.93 14.43 -0.92
N ALA A 102 -19.69 13.95 -1.90
CA ALA A 102 -19.77 12.53 -2.22
C ALA A 102 -18.46 11.99 -2.82
N VAL A 103 -17.74 12.80 -3.60
CA VAL A 103 -16.41 12.45 -4.15
C VAL A 103 -15.36 12.34 -3.05
N GLN A 104 -15.33 13.27 -2.10
CA GLN A 104 -14.38 13.24 -0.98
C GLN A 104 -14.60 12.03 -0.05
N LEU A 105 -15.87 11.71 0.25
CA LEU A 105 -16.23 10.52 1.04
C LEU A 105 -15.76 9.23 0.33
N ASN A 106 -15.95 9.18 -0.99
CA ASN A 106 -15.55 8.07 -1.84
C ASN A 106 -14.03 7.88 -1.96
N GLN A 107 -13.25 8.97 -1.92
CA GLN A 107 -11.80 8.92 -1.88
C GLN A 107 -11.31 8.48 -0.50
N ALA A 108 -11.90 8.99 0.58
CA ALA A 108 -11.58 8.59 1.94
C ALA A 108 -11.91 7.12 2.22
N MET A 109 -13.05 6.61 1.72
CA MET A 109 -13.42 5.19 1.83
C MET A 109 -12.48 4.29 1.02
N GLY A 110 -12.12 4.67 -0.21
CA GLY A 110 -11.14 3.92 -1.00
C GLY A 110 -9.76 3.83 -0.32
N ALA A 111 -9.32 4.92 0.33
CA ALA A 111 -8.11 4.93 1.13
C ALA A 111 -8.23 4.06 2.39
N ALA A 112 -9.39 4.07 3.07
CA ALA A 112 -9.65 3.28 4.27
C ALA A 112 -9.83 1.78 4.01
N GLN A 113 -10.26 1.39 2.80
CA GLN A 113 -10.51 -0.01 2.40
C GLN A 113 -9.32 -0.67 1.70
N GLY A 114 -8.14 -0.04 1.69
CA GLY A 114 -6.92 -0.63 1.14
C GLY A 114 -6.79 -0.57 -0.38
N ALA A 115 -7.65 0.17 -1.09
CA ALA A 115 -7.56 0.28 -2.55
C ALA A 115 -6.23 0.93 -3.01
N GLY A 116 -5.67 1.84 -2.22
CA GLY A 116 -4.35 2.43 -2.49
C GLY A 116 -3.22 1.39 -2.45
N GLU A 117 -3.27 0.47 -1.50
CA GLU A 117 -2.28 -0.62 -1.38
C GLU A 117 -2.39 -1.62 -2.53
N LEU A 118 -3.63 -1.95 -2.94
CA LEU A 118 -3.89 -2.79 -4.10
C LEU A 118 -3.35 -2.15 -5.38
N HIS A 119 -3.61 -0.85 -5.62
CA HIS A 119 -3.06 -0.14 -6.78
C HIS A 119 -1.53 -0.14 -6.78
N ALA A 120 -0.90 0.13 -5.63
CA ALA A 120 0.55 0.12 -5.51
C ALA A 120 1.14 -1.27 -5.80
N ARG A 121 0.50 -2.34 -5.32
CA ARG A 121 0.93 -3.72 -5.57
C ARG A 121 0.76 -4.11 -7.05
N ILE A 122 -0.40 -3.80 -7.64
CA ILE A 122 -0.66 -3.99 -9.07
C ILE A 122 0.43 -3.31 -9.90
N GLY A 123 0.71 -2.04 -9.63
CA GLY A 123 1.74 -1.29 -10.35
C GLY A 123 3.13 -1.93 -10.28
N ARG A 124 3.56 -2.43 -9.11
CA ARG A 124 4.84 -3.12 -8.95
C ARG A 124 4.91 -4.42 -9.76
N ILE A 125 3.87 -5.26 -9.70
CA ILE A 125 3.84 -6.52 -10.44
C ILE A 125 3.85 -6.26 -11.94
N LYS A 126 3.08 -5.28 -12.43
CA LYS A 126 3.08 -4.90 -13.86
C LYS A 126 4.47 -4.48 -14.32
N ALA A 127 5.17 -3.64 -13.54
CA ALA A 127 6.53 -3.22 -13.88
C ALA A 127 7.49 -4.42 -14.01
N ILE A 128 7.45 -5.37 -13.08
CA ILE A 128 8.30 -6.57 -13.12
C ILE A 128 7.99 -7.44 -14.35
N LEU A 129 6.71 -7.65 -14.66
CA LEU A 129 6.29 -8.42 -15.84
C LEU A 129 6.75 -7.73 -17.13
N THR A 130 6.56 -6.41 -17.24
CA THR A 130 7.02 -5.61 -18.38
C THR A 130 8.54 -5.67 -18.54
N ASP A 131 9.31 -5.55 -17.45
CA ASP A 131 10.77 -5.66 -17.48
C ASP A 131 11.24 -7.05 -17.99
N ARG A 132 10.41 -8.08 -17.79
CA ARG A 132 10.66 -9.45 -18.28
C ARG A 132 10.12 -9.72 -19.69
N GLY A 133 9.51 -8.72 -20.35
CA GLY A 133 8.90 -8.87 -21.66
C GLY A 133 7.59 -9.68 -21.66
N ILE A 134 6.97 -9.86 -20.50
CA ILE A 134 5.67 -10.51 -20.34
C ILE A 134 4.59 -9.42 -20.35
N ASP A 135 3.58 -9.55 -21.20
CA ASP A 135 2.46 -8.63 -21.22
C ASP A 135 1.59 -8.79 -19.95
N PRO A 136 1.52 -7.77 -19.08
CA PRO A 136 0.72 -7.84 -17.85
C PRO A 136 -0.78 -7.63 -18.10
N ASP A 137 -1.17 -7.10 -19.25
CA ASP A 137 -2.56 -6.82 -19.59
C ASP A 137 -3.19 -7.92 -20.44
N GLY A 138 -2.39 -8.64 -21.23
CA GLY A 138 -2.76 -9.87 -21.92
C GLY A 138 -3.97 -9.71 -22.83
N GLU A 139 -3.73 -9.45 -24.11
CA GLU A 139 -4.68 -9.83 -25.18
C GLU A 139 -4.58 -11.33 -25.51
#